data_AF-A0A0R2E8Z5-F1
#
_entry.id   AF-A0A0R2E8Z5-F1
#
_cell.length_a   1.000
_cell.length_b   1.000
_cell.length_c   1.000
_cell.angle_alpha   90.00
_cell.angle_beta   90.00
_cell.angle_gamma   90.00
#
_symmetry.space_group_name_H-M   'P 1'
#
loop_
_entity.id
_entity.type
_entity.pdbx_description
1 polymer ?
#
loop_
_entity_poly.entity_id
_entity_poly.type
_entity_poly.pdbx_seq_one_letter_code
_entity_poly.pdbx_strand_id
1 'polypeptide(L)'
;MSGQLSLDQLENHHLQRVLKHDGTKQIFLGECKDDPTIKTSQIEKIRKQLKEQQAKDDQCRKANIGHYQPLNYKPVSPDYYLKTAFSNAIMTALYARDEDYQRQKQAQGLKETEWEMTKKQRQHQTRNRHEDGGMHL
;
A
#
# COMPACT_ATOMS: atom_id res chain seq x y z
N MET A 1 14.77 23.44 -30.52
CA MET A 1 13.81 22.52 -29.87
C MET A 1 13.55 23.03 -28.46
N SER A 2 12.29 23.14 -28.03
CA SER A 2 11.91 23.70 -26.72
C SER A 2 12.33 22.85 -25.51
N GLY A 3 12.99 21.70 -25.74
CA GLY A 3 13.52 20.83 -24.68
C GLY A 3 12.45 20.22 -23.77
N GLN A 4 11.17 20.36 -24.11
CA GLN A 4 10.04 19.80 -23.36
C GLN A 4 9.54 18.56 -24.08
N LEU A 5 9.66 17.43 -23.41
CA LEU A 5 9.14 16.13 -23.81
C LEU A 5 7.98 15.79 -22.88
N SER A 6 6.84 15.39 -23.41
CA SER A 6 5.73 14.93 -22.57
C SER A 6 6.04 13.54 -22.00
N LEU A 7 5.39 13.19 -20.88
CA LEU A 7 5.68 11.93 -20.18
C LEU A 7 5.38 10.71 -21.07
N ASP A 8 4.29 10.77 -21.84
CA ASP A 8 3.84 9.76 -22.80
C ASP A 8 4.77 9.60 -24.01
N GLN A 9 5.60 10.60 -24.31
CA GLN A 9 6.60 10.55 -25.39
C GLN A 9 7.91 9.88 -24.98
N LEU A 10 8.12 9.55 -23.70
CA LEU A 10 9.30 8.81 -23.25
C LEU A 10 9.25 7.37 -23.75
N GLU A 11 10.21 6.92 -24.54
CA GLU A 11 10.27 5.52 -24.99
C GLU A 11 10.43 4.53 -23.81
N ASN A 12 11.10 4.97 -22.74
CA ASN A 12 11.33 4.13 -21.57
C ASN A 12 10.10 4.08 -20.65
N HIS A 13 9.30 3.02 -20.78
CA HIS A 13 8.11 2.78 -19.94
C HIS A 13 8.40 2.66 -18.44
N HIS A 14 9.59 2.18 -18.04
CA HIS A 14 9.95 2.14 -16.63
C HIS A 14 10.16 3.56 -16.08
N LEU A 15 10.86 4.40 -16.84
CA LEU A 15 11.06 5.80 -16.50
C LEU A 15 9.73 6.56 -16.47
N GLN A 16 8.82 6.30 -17.42
CA GLN A 16 7.47 6.84 -17.36
C GLN A 16 6.78 6.52 -16.03
N ARG A 17 6.84 5.25 -15.60
CA ARG A 17 6.23 4.80 -14.34
C ARG A 17 6.86 5.48 -13.12
N VAL A 18 8.20 5.57 -13.08
CA VAL A 18 8.93 6.26 -12.01
C VAL A 18 8.53 7.74 -11.94
N LEU A 19 8.41 8.40 -13.08
CA LEU A 19 8.07 9.82 -13.17
C LEU A 19 6.56 10.10 -13.02
N LYS A 20 5.71 9.08 -12.97
CA LYS A 20 4.26 9.23 -12.79
C LYS A 20 3.88 9.52 -11.34
N HIS A 21 4.60 8.96 -10.37
CA HIS A 21 4.27 9.08 -8.95
C HIS A 21 5.26 9.96 -8.20
N ASP A 22 4.78 10.79 -7.27
CA ASP A 22 5.62 11.78 -6.57
C ASP A 22 6.67 11.14 -5.68
N GLY A 23 6.34 10.05 -4.99
CA GLY A 23 7.30 9.33 -4.15
C GLY A 23 8.48 8.79 -4.96
N THR A 24 8.23 8.13 -6.09
CA THR A 24 9.28 7.58 -6.96
C THR A 24 10.05 8.66 -7.71
N LYS A 25 9.40 9.80 -8.05
CA LYS A 25 10.09 10.99 -8.58
C LYS A 25 11.12 11.53 -7.61
N GLN A 26 10.80 11.61 -6.31
CA GLN A 26 11.74 12.11 -5.31
C GLN A 26 12.97 11.19 -5.17
N ILE A 27 12.77 9.88 -5.22
CA ILE A 27 13.86 8.89 -5.18
C ILE A 27 14.76 9.05 -6.42
N PHE A 28 14.16 9.11 -7.60
CA PHE A 28 14.89 9.30 -8.86
C PHE A 28 15.73 10.59 -8.84
N LEU A 29 15.16 11.72 -8.41
CA LEU A 29 15.91 12.96 -8.24
C LEU A 29 16.97 12.90 -7.14
N GLY A 30 16.81 12.00 -6.17
CA GLY A 30 17.82 11.69 -5.18
C GLY A 30 19.02 10.98 -5.81
N GLU A 31 18.77 9.94 -6.60
CA GLU A 31 19.80 9.19 -7.33
C GLU A 31 20.54 10.07 -8.34
N CYS A 32 19.83 10.94 -9.06
CA CYS A 32 20.44 11.90 -9.98
C CYS A 32 21.43 12.88 -9.29
N LYS A 33 21.33 13.07 -7.97
CA LYS A 33 22.25 13.96 -7.24
C LYS A 33 23.67 13.39 -7.18
N ASP A 34 23.80 12.07 -7.22
CA ASP A 34 25.07 11.38 -7.13
C ASP A 34 25.75 11.24 -8.51
N ASP A 35 25.05 11.60 -9.59
CA ASP A 35 25.58 11.61 -10.95
C ASP A 35 26.37 12.91 -11.23
N PRO A 36 27.70 12.85 -11.48
CA PRO A 36 28.53 14.04 -11.71
C PRO A 36 28.20 14.78 -13.02
N THR A 37 27.48 14.15 -13.95
CA THR A 37 27.10 14.76 -15.22
C THR A 37 25.90 15.69 -15.09
N ILE A 38 25.12 15.56 -14.01
CA ILE A 38 23.90 16.32 -13.77
C ILE A 38 24.20 17.52 -12.87
N LYS A 39 23.81 18.72 -13.32
CA LYS A 39 24.04 19.94 -12.52
C LYS A 39 23.08 19.99 -11.34
N THR A 40 23.63 20.10 -10.13
CA THR A 40 22.84 20.22 -8.89
C THR A 40 21.83 21.38 -8.92
N SER A 41 22.17 22.48 -9.60
CA SER A 41 21.26 23.63 -9.76
C SER A 41 19.99 23.30 -10.56
N GLN A 42 20.07 22.39 -11.51
CA GLN A 42 18.91 21.91 -12.27
C GLN A 42 18.02 21.03 -11.39
N ILE A 43 18.62 20.15 -10.58
CA ILE A 43 17.89 19.29 -9.64
C ILE A 43 17.13 20.15 -8.61
N GLU A 44 17.78 21.16 -8.02
CA GLU A 44 17.13 22.05 -7.06
C GLU A 44 15.99 22.87 -7.68
N LYS A 45 16.15 23.32 -8.93
CA LYS A 45 15.06 23.99 -9.67
C LYS A 45 13.86 23.07 -9.84
N ILE A 46 14.08 21.81 -10.24
CA ILE A 46 13.01 20.82 -10.41
C ILE A 46 12.32 20.52 -9.07
N ARG A 47 13.09 20.35 -7.98
CA ARG A 47 12.54 20.15 -6.63
C ARG A 47 11.63 21.29 -6.20
N LYS A 48 12.03 22.54 -6.45
CA LYS A 48 11.20 23.72 -6.15
C LYS A 48 9.90 23.69 -6.95
N GLN A 49 9.96 23.41 -8.24
CA GLN A 49 8.78 23.32 -9.11
C GLN A 49 7.81 22.22 -8.66
N LEU A 50 8.33 21.04 -8.29
CA LEU A 50 7.50 19.94 -7.77
C LEU A 50 6.79 20.33 -6.47
N LYS A 51 7.48 21.00 -5.55
CA LYS A 51 6.90 21.48 -4.29
C LYS A 51 5.79 22.51 -4.52
N GLU A 52 6.00 23.42 -5.47
CA GLU A 52 4.99 24.41 -5.85
C GLU A 52 3.75 23.75 -6.48
N GLN A 53 3.95 22.74 -7.34
CA GLN A 53 2.85 22.00 -7.93
C GLN A 53 2.06 21.22 -6.88
N GLN A 54 2.76 20.51 -5.98
CA GLN A 54 2.13 19.77 -4.90
C GLN A 54 1.28 20.69 -4.00
N ALA A 55 1.79 21.88 -3.67
CA ALA A 55 1.05 22.85 -2.86
C ALA A 55 -0.26 23.31 -3.55
N LYS A 56 -0.23 23.52 -4.88
CA LYS A 56 -1.44 23.87 -5.66
C LYS A 56 -2.45 22.73 -5.64
N ASP A 57 -2.00 21.50 -5.87
CA ASP A 57 -2.88 20.33 -5.91
C ASP A 57 -3.49 20.05 -4.52
N ASP A 58 -2.70 20.20 -3.46
CA ASP A 58 -3.18 20.05 -2.08
C ASP A 58 -4.20 21.12 -1.70
N GLN A 59 -4.00 22.37 -2.14
CA GLN A 59 -4.98 23.44 -1.95
C GLN A 59 -6.31 23.12 -2.66
N CYS A 60 -6.24 22.62 -3.90
CA CYS A 60 -7.41 22.18 -4.65
C CYS A 60 -8.14 21.02 -3.95
N ARG A 61 -7.41 19.99 -3.50
CA ARG A 61 -7.98 18.85 -2.76
C ARG A 61 -8.62 19.30 -1.45
N LYS A 62 -7.99 20.22 -0.71
CA LYS A 62 -8.53 20.76 0.53
C LYS A 62 -9.84 21.51 0.34
N ALA A 63 -10.02 22.18 -0.81
CA ALA A 63 -11.26 22.87 -1.14
C ALA A 63 -12.39 21.89 -1.52
N ASN A 64 -12.06 20.75 -2.12
CA ASN A 64 -13.04 19.84 -2.73
C ASN A 64 -13.34 18.57 -1.90
N ILE A 65 -12.48 18.22 -0.94
CA ILE A 65 -12.57 16.97 -0.17
C ILE A 65 -12.65 17.31 1.32
N GLY A 66 -13.76 16.92 1.96
CA GLY A 66 -13.93 17.05 3.41
C GLY A 66 -12.89 16.21 4.16
N HIS A 67 -12.29 16.80 5.20
CA HIS A 67 -11.23 16.17 6.02
C HIS A 67 -9.93 15.82 5.28
N TYR A 68 -9.66 16.46 4.14
CA TYR A 68 -8.40 16.28 3.45
C TYR A 68 -7.21 16.80 4.27
N GLN A 69 -6.18 15.96 4.41
CA GLN A 69 -4.91 16.32 5.01
C GLN A 69 -3.76 15.96 4.06
N PRO A 70 -2.86 16.90 3.74
CA PRO A 70 -1.78 16.64 2.80
C PRO A 70 -0.77 15.64 3.37
N LEU A 71 -0.39 14.66 2.54
CA LEU A 71 0.72 13.77 2.80
C LEU A 71 2.03 14.48 2.43
N ASN A 72 2.62 15.17 3.41
CA ASN A 72 3.93 15.78 3.26
C ASN A 72 5.02 14.71 3.32
N TYR A 73 5.42 14.19 2.15
CA TYR A 73 6.57 13.31 2.06
C TYR A 73 7.81 14.04 2.57
N LYS A 74 8.44 13.47 3.60
CA LYS A 74 9.77 13.92 4.04
C LYS A 74 10.75 13.63 2.90
N PRO A 75 11.73 14.51 2.63
CA PRO A 75 12.79 14.19 1.69
C PRO A 75 13.48 12.90 2.15
N VAL A 76 13.41 11.87 1.32
CA VAL A 76 14.02 10.57 1.60
C VAL A 76 15.34 10.52 0.85
N SER A 77 16.44 10.23 1.54
CA SER A 77 17.69 9.93 0.83
C SER A 77 17.56 8.56 0.14
N PRO A 78 18.15 8.37 -1.06
CA PRO A 78 18.17 7.07 -1.73
C PRO A 78 18.68 5.95 -0.80
N ASP A 79 19.73 6.22 -0.04
CA ASP A 79 20.29 5.30 0.97
C ASP A 79 19.27 4.89 2.03
N TYR A 80 18.52 5.85 2.60
CA TYR A 80 17.50 5.54 3.60
C TYR A 80 16.36 4.70 3.01
N TYR A 81 15.93 5.04 1.79
CA TYR A 81 14.89 4.28 1.09
C TYR A 81 15.34 2.85 0.81
N LEU A 82 16.54 2.67 0.26
CA LEU A 82 17.10 1.34 -0.05
C LEU A 82 17.25 0.49 1.21
N LYS A 83 17.77 1.06 2.30
CA LYS A 83 17.87 0.36 3.59
C LYS A 83 16.50 -0.08 4.12
N THR A 84 15.49 0.79 4.01
CA THR A 84 14.13 0.47 4.45
C THR A 84 13.49 -0.60 3.57
N ALA A 85 13.56 -0.45 2.24
CA ALA A 85 12.99 -1.40 1.30
C ALA A 85 13.64 -2.78 1.42
N PHE A 86 14.98 -2.82 1.53
CA PHE A 86 15.72 -4.05 1.76
C PHE A 86 15.36 -4.68 3.10
N SER A 87 15.33 -3.91 4.19
CA SER A 87 14.95 -4.44 5.51
C SER A 87 13.54 -5.01 5.50
N ASN A 88 12.58 -4.32 4.90
CA ASN A 88 11.21 -4.81 4.77
C ASN A 88 11.15 -6.09 3.94
N ALA A 89 11.85 -6.15 2.80
CA ALA A 89 11.88 -7.34 1.96
C ALA A 89 12.47 -8.55 2.69
N ILE A 90 13.55 -8.36 3.46
CA ILE A 90 14.15 -9.41 4.30
C ILE A 90 13.22 -9.82 5.42
N MET A 91 12.60 -8.88 6.13
CA MET A 91 11.62 -9.19 7.18
C MET A 91 10.44 -9.98 6.60
N THR A 92 9.88 -9.56 5.46
CA THR A 92 8.84 -10.31 4.78
C THR A 92 9.34 -11.70 4.38
N ALA A 93 10.53 -11.84 3.79
CA ALA A 93 11.05 -13.15 3.39
C ALA A 93 11.27 -14.10 4.59
N LEU A 94 11.75 -13.57 5.72
CA LEU A 94 12.03 -14.34 6.93
C LEU A 94 10.75 -14.72 7.69
N TYR A 95 9.81 -13.79 7.81
CA TYR A 95 8.60 -13.96 8.62
C TYR A 95 7.36 -14.34 7.82
N ALA A 96 7.40 -14.36 6.47
CA ALA A 96 6.27 -14.80 5.64
C ALA A 96 5.76 -16.19 6.03
N ARG A 97 6.67 -17.09 6.42
CA ARG A 97 6.30 -18.45 6.84
C ARG A 97 5.52 -18.46 8.17
N ASP A 98 5.87 -17.57 9.10
CA ASP A 98 5.17 -17.45 10.38
C ASP A 98 3.81 -16.79 10.21
N GLU A 99 3.70 -15.73 9.39
CA GLU A 99 2.41 -15.10 9.10
C GLU A 99 1.44 -16.04 8.41
N ASP A 100 1.91 -16.82 7.43
CA ASP A 100 1.09 -17.81 6.74
C ASP A 100 0.70 -18.98 7.66
N TYR A 101 1.61 -19.40 8.54
CA TYR A 101 1.31 -20.40 9.57
C TYR A 101 0.25 -19.91 10.57
N GLN A 102 0.36 -18.66 11.04
CA GLN A 102 -0.64 -18.07 11.94
C GLN A 102 -2.00 -17.91 11.23
N ARG A 103 -2.02 -17.47 9.97
CA ARG A 103 -3.25 -17.42 9.16
C ARG A 103 -3.90 -18.79 8.98
N GLN A 104 -3.11 -19.81 8.67
CA GLN A 104 -3.64 -21.19 8.55
C GLN A 104 -4.19 -21.70 9.88
N LYS A 105 -3.50 -21.45 10.99
CA LYS A 105 -3.95 -21.85 12.33
C LYS A 105 -5.27 -21.16 12.71
N GLN A 106 -5.42 -19.87 12.41
CA GLN A 106 -6.69 -19.15 12.62
C GLN A 106 -7.81 -19.71 11.73
N ALA A 107 -7.53 -19.98 10.46
CA ALA A 107 -8.50 -20.57 9.54
C ALA A 107 -8.97 -21.97 9.98
N GLN A 108 -8.08 -22.78 10.57
CA GLN A 108 -8.43 -24.08 11.15
C GLN A 108 -9.33 -23.91 12.39
N GLY A 109 -8.99 -23.02 13.31
CA GLY A 109 -9.81 -22.75 14.49
C GLY A 109 -11.22 -22.22 14.15
N LEU A 110 -11.34 -21.42 13.09
CA LEU A 110 -12.65 -20.97 12.58
C LEU A 110 -13.48 -22.15 12.05
N LYS A 111 -12.88 -23.06 11.26
CA LYS A 111 -13.58 -24.26 10.76
C LYS A 111 -14.05 -25.19 11.87
N GLU A 112 -13.23 -25.40 12.90
CA GLU A 112 -13.61 -26.20 14.07
C GLU A 112 -14.79 -25.57 14.82
N THR A 113 -14.76 -24.25 14.99
CA THR A 113 -15.83 -23.49 15.64
C THR A 113 -17.13 -23.58 14.84
N GLU A 114 -17.07 -23.42 13.51
CA GLU A 114 -18.22 -23.60 12.61
C GLU A 114 -18.79 -25.02 12.67
N TRP A 115 -17.92 -26.04 12.76
CA TRP A 115 -18.34 -27.44 12.88
C TRP A 115 -19.08 -27.71 14.19
N GLU A 116 -18.55 -27.21 15.31
CA GLU A 116 -19.19 -27.33 16.63
C GLU A 116 -20.53 -26.59 16.69
N MET A 117 -20.61 -25.39 16.11
CA MET A 117 -21.86 -24.63 15.97
C MET A 117 -22.90 -25.43 15.18
N THR A 118 -22.51 -25.99 14.03
CA THR A 118 -23.40 -26.78 13.17
C THR A 118 -23.85 -28.07 13.88
N LYS A 119 -22.97 -28.73 14.61
CA LYS A 119 -23.28 -29.92 15.40
C LYS A 119 -24.30 -29.62 16.50
N LYS A 120 -24.10 -28.54 17.27
CA LYS A 120 -25.05 -28.11 18.30
C LYS A 120 -26.41 -27.75 17.70
N GLN A 121 -26.41 -27.05 16.56
CA GLN A 121 -27.65 -26.70 15.86
C GLN A 121 -28.42 -27.95 15.41
N ARG A 122 -27.72 -28.96 14.87
CA ARG A 122 -28.33 -30.25 14.51
C ARG A 122 -28.90 -30.99 15.72
N GLN A 123 -28.17 -31.01 16.83
CA GLN A 123 -28.64 -31.64 18.08
C GLN A 123 -29.90 -30.96 18.62
N HIS A 124 -29.96 -29.63 18.62
CA HIS A 124 -31.15 -28.87 18.99
C HIS A 124 -32.35 -29.15 18.06
N GLN A 125 -32.12 -29.25 16.75
CA GLN A 125 -33.20 -29.60 15.81
C GLN A 125 -33.73 -31.02 16.00
N THR A 126 -32.86 -32.01 16.28
CA THR A 126 -33.31 -33.38 16.60
C THR A 126 -34.04 -33.47 17.94
N ARG A 127 -33.60 -32.71 18.95
CA ARG A 127 -34.23 -32.71 20.28
C ARG A 127 -35.62 -32.07 20.24
N ASN A 128 -35.78 -30.95 19.53
CA ASN A 128 -37.08 -30.29 19.38
C ASN A 128 -38.07 -31.11 18.52
N ARG A 129 -37.58 -32.04 17.67
CA ARG A 129 -38.44 -33.01 16.96
C ARG A 129 -38.97 -34.14 17.84
N HIS A 130 -38.32 -34.41 18.96
CA HIS A 130 -38.75 -35.45 19.92
C HIS A 130 -39.64 -34.89 21.04
N GLU A 131 -39.68 -33.57 21.26
CA GLU A 131 -40.57 -32.94 22.25
C GLU A 131 -41.96 -32.59 21.68
N ASP A 132 -42.15 -32.56 20.35
CA ASP A 132 -43.44 -32.27 19.68
C ASP A 132 -44.26 -33.54 19.31
N GLY A 133 -43.86 -34.70 19.86
CA GLY A 133 -44.57 -35.99 19.72
C GLY A 133 -45.39 -36.38 20.96
N GLY A 134 -45.62 -35.43 21.88
CA GLY A 134 -46.46 -35.60 23.05
C GLY A 134 -47.94 -35.49 22.69
N MET A 135 -48.60 -36.63 22.58
CA MET A 135 -50.04 -36.83 22.38
C MET A 135 -50.90 -35.78 23.12
N HIS A 136 -51.50 -34.87 22.36
CA HIS A 136 -52.72 -34.18 22.79
C HIS A 136 -53.90 -35.15 22.59
N LEU A 137 -54.46 -35.65 23.69
CA LEU A 137 -55.81 -36.18 23.81
C LEU A 137 -56.59 -35.31 24.78
#